data_AF-A0A3E4QLC9-F1
#
_entry.id   AF-A0A3E4QLC9-F1
#
_cell.length_a   1.000
_cell.length_b   1.000
_cell.length_c   1.000
_cell.angle_alpha   90.00
_cell.angle_beta   90.00
_cell.angle_gamma   90.00
#
_symmetry.space_group_name_H-M   'P 1'
#
loop_
_entity.id
_entity.type
_entity.pdbx_description
1 polymer ?
#
loop_
_entity_poly.entity_id
_entity_poly.type
_entity_poly.pdbx_seq_one_letter_code
_entity_poly.pdbx_strand_id
1 'polypeptide(L)'
;MLTSCTKIIYEDFDPNNEQHENTEQTNNGEDKNQDEKNENVVVSVAEFIQNDYSQKSVWVKGYIVGCCYQNIKNAVWTPPFPYDTSILLADEPGETDSKKVIAIQLKTKEDKETLGLHSNPQLYNEEIKFFGKKQKYLGIWGIKE
;
A
#
# COMPACT_ATOMS: atom_id res chain seq x y z
N MET A 1 -35.22 14.26 -19.78
CA MET A 1 -35.08 13.18 -18.78
C MET A 1 -34.51 11.98 -19.53
N LEU A 2 -33.28 11.58 -19.21
CA LEU A 2 -32.69 10.35 -19.72
C LEU A 2 -32.38 9.49 -18.50
N THR A 3 -33.17 8.42 -18.39
CA THR A 3 -33.19 7.48 -17.29
C THR A 3 -31.95 6.60 -17.35
N SER A 4 -31.29 6.52 -16.20
CA SER A 4 -30.32 5.51 -15.81
C SER A 4 -30.81 4.09 -16.09
N CYS A 5 -29.94 3.23 -16.64
CA CYS A 5 -29.92 1.79 -16.44
C CYS A 5 -28.62 1.22 -17.01
N THR A 6 -27.64 0.88 -16.16
CA THR A 6 -26.64 -0.14 -16.52
C THR A 6 -26.67 -1.21 -15.45
N LYS A 7 -27.18 -2.37 -15.87
CA LYS A 7 -27.34 -3.60 -15.12
C LYS A 7 -25.97 -4.29 -15.07
N ILE A 8 -25.39 -4.45 -13.89
CA ILE A 8 -24.22 -5.31 -13.71
C ILE A 8 -24.74 -6.75 -13.63
N ILE A 9 -24.31 -7.59 -14.58
CA ILE A 9 -24.51 -9.04 -14.54
C ILE A 9 -23.29 -9.61 -13.81
N TYR A 10 -23.51 -10.30 -12.70
CA TYR A 10 -22.52 -11.16 -12.07
C TYR A 10 -22.58 -12.51 -12.79
N GLU A 11 -21.45 -12.98 -13.33
CA GLU A 11 -21.31 -14.37 -13.76
C GLU A 11 -20.62 -15.15 -12.65
N ASP A 12 -21.41 -15.98 -11.97
CA ASP A 12 -20.95 -17.07 -11.13
C ASP A 12 -20.41 -18.20 -12.04
N PHE A 13 -19.15 -18.60 -11.88
CA PHE A 13 -18.62 -19.82 -12.50
C PHE A 13 -18.40 -20.89 -11.42
N ASP A 14 -19.34 -21.82 -11.34
CA ASP A 14 -19.38 -22.98 -10.45
C ASP A 14 -18.46 -24.11 -10.99
N PRO A 15 -17.59 -24.70 -10.14
CA PRO A 15 -16.69 -25.79 -10.50
C PRO A 15 -17.41 -27.15 -10.47
N ASN A 16 -17.30 -27.96 -11.53
CA ASN A 16 -17.24 -29.44 -11.53
C ASN A 16 -17.63 -30.00 -12.91
N ASN A 17 -16.67 -30.60 -13.66
CA ASN A 17 -16.86 -31.96 -14.20
C ASN A 17 -15.55 -32.61 -14.74
N GLU A 18 -15.05 -33.59 -13.99
CA GLU A 18 -14.52 -34.92 -14.39
C GLU A 18 -13.31 -35.01 -15.35
N GLN A 19 -12.09 -35.30 -14.83
CA GLN A 19 -11.46 -36.61 -14.51
C GLN A 19 -10.80 -37.33 -15.71
N HIS A 20 -9.51 -37.68 -15.60
CA HIS A 20 -8.93 -39.00 -15.93
C HIS A 20 -7.43 -39.11 -15.49
N GLU A 21 -7.22 -39.99 -14.51
CA GLU A 21 -6.09 -40.90 -14.17
C GLU A 21 -4.59 -40.58 -14.41
N ASN A 22 -3.89 -40.34 -13.29
CA ASN A 22 -2.72 -41.04 -12.71
C ASN A 22 -1.69 -41.79 -13.60
N THR A 23 -0.39 -41.41 -13.54
CA THR A 23 0.78 -42.32 -13.52
C THR A 23 2.01 -41.59 -12.96
N GLU A 24 2.77 -42.27 -12.09
CA GLU A 24 3.92 -41.76 -11.34
C GLU A 24 5.25 -41.72 -12.14
N GLN A 25 6.23 -41.03 -11.52
CA GLN A 25 7.69 -41.27 -11.53
C GLN A 25 8.61 -40.52 -12.52
N THR A 26 9.33 -39.56 -11.91
CA THR A 26 10.80 -39.50 -11.76
C THR A 26 11.70 -38.70 -12.73
N ASN A 27 12.48 -37.84 -12.06
CA ASN A 27 13.91 -37.51 -12.22
C ASN A 27 14.33 -36.31 -13.08
N ASN A 28 14.77 -35.28 -12.34
CA ASN A 28 16.03 -34.54 -12.42
C ASN A 28 16.44 -33.93 -13.76
N GLY A 29 16.39 -32.59 -13.80
CA GLY A 29 17.23 -31.76 -14.64
C GLY A 29 17.31 -30.36 -14.03
N GLU A 30 18.46 -30.01 -13.47
CA GLU A 30 18.84 -28.62 -13.27
C GLU A 30 18.75 -27.92 -14.63
N ASP A 31 17.97 -26.85 -14.74
CA ASP A 31 18.19 -25.89 -15.83
C ASP A 31 18.19 -24.46 -15.29
N LYS A 32 19.31 -23.82 -15.57
CA LYS A 32 19.64 -22.46 -15.22
C LYS A 32 19.02 -21.58 -16.28
N ASN A 33 18.11 -20.70 -15.91
CA ASN A 33 17.97 -19.44 -16.64
C ASN A 33 18.22 -18.29 -15.68
N GLN A 34 19.45 -17.81 -15.80
CA GLN A 34 19.95 -16.56 -15.28
C GLN A 34 19.47 -15.44 -16.22
N ASP A 35 19.20 -14.27 -15.65
CA ASP A 35 19.06 -12.96 -16.29
C ASP A 35 17.64 -12.51 -16.71
N GLU A 36 16.86 -12.09 -15.72
CA GLU A 36 16.25 -10.76 -15.72
C GLU A 36 16.08 -10.27 -14.25
N LYS A 37 16.71 -9.14 -13.92
CA LYS A 37 16.61 -8.49 -12.61
C LYS A 37 15.15 -8.08 -12.35
N ASN A 38 14.48 -8.77 -11.42
CA ASN A 38 13.14 -8.37 -10.95
C ASN A 38 13.23 -7.12 -10.06
N GLU A 39 13.41 -5.94 -10.66
CA GLU A 39 13.50 -4.63 -10.00
C GLU A 39 12.14 -4.00 -9.66
N ASN A 40 11.20 -4.75 -9.06
CA ASN A 40 10.00 -4.13 -8.48
C ASN A 40 9.48 -4.85 -7.23
N VAL A 41 10.25 -4.79 -6.14
CA VAL A 41 9.85 -5.33 -4.84
C VAL A 41 8.75 -4.44 -4.25
N VAL A 42 7.53 -4.99 -4.14
CA VAL A 42 6.39 -4.39 -3.44
C VAL A 42 6.22 -5.09 -2.10
N VAL A 43 6.16 -4.32 -1.02
CA VAL A 43 6.11 -4.80 0.37
C VAL A 43 4.89 -4.24 1.08
N SER A 44 4.43 -4.92 2.12
CA SER A 44 3.36 -4.40 2.99
C SER A 44 3.91 -3.37 4.00
N VAL A 45 3.01 -2.66 4.70
CA VAL A 45 3.39 -1.73 5.76
C VAL A 45 4.09 -2.46 6.91
N ALA A 46 3.53 -3.59 7.37
CA ALA A 46 4.17 -4.41 8.40
C ALA A 46 5.55 -4.92 7.99
N GLU A 47 5.70 -5.39 6.74
CA GLU A 47 7.00 -5.85 6.24
C GLU A 47 8.02 -4.70 6.21
N PHE A 48 7.60 -3.52 5.76
CA PHE A 48 8.44 -2.32 5.77
C PHE A 48 8.85 -1.93 7.19
N ILE A 49 7.98 -2.07 8.18
CA ILE A 49 8.29 -1.80 9.59
C ILE A 49 9.29 -2.81 10.15
N GLN A 50 9.18 -4.09 9.79
CA GLN A 50 9.99 -5.18 10.35
C GLN A 50 11.38 -5.30 9.72
N ASN A 51 11.50 -5.04 8.41
CA ASN A 51 12.74 -5.26 7.67
C ASN A 51 13.56 -3.97 7.49
N ASP A 52 14.84 -4.11 7.13
CA ASP A 52 15.67 -2.96 6.82
C ASP A 52 15.61 -2.60 5.33
N TYR A 53 15.12 -1.39 5.07
CA TYR A 53 15.04 -0.77 3.75
C TYR A 53 15.74 0.60 3.75
N SER A 54 16.72 0.82 4.63
CA SER A 54 17.41 2.12 4.71
C SER A 54 18.37 2.36 3.54
N GLN A 55 18.87 1.29 2.91
CA GLN A 55 19.88 1.37 1.84
C GLN A 55 19.29 1.16 0.43
N LYS A 56 18.03 0.75 0.31
CA LYS A 56 17.35 0.52 -0.97
C LYS A 56 15.93 1.06 -0.93
N SER A 57 15.46 1.60 -2.05
CA SER A 57 14.07 2.03 -2.19
C SER A 57 13.19 0.83 -2.53
N VAL A 58 12.00 0.77 -1.95
CA VAL A 58 11.00 -0.26 -2.20
C VAL A 58 9.63 0.38 -2.37
N TRP A 59 8.71 -0.31 -3.02
CA TRP A 59 7.31 0.10 -3.05
C TRP A 59 6.61 -0.42 -1.82
N VAL A 60 5.96 0.45 -1.06
CA VAL A 60 5.11 0.07 0.08
C VAL A 60 3.66 0.20 -0.35
N LYS A 61 2.89 -0.88 -0.23
CA LYS A 61 1.44 -0.88 -0.48
C LYS A 61 0.70 -0.76 0.86
N GLY A 62 -0.30 0.10 0.92
CA GLY A 62 -1.15 0.26 2.11
C GLY A 62 -2.26 1.28 1.93
N TYR A 63 -3.16 1.35 2.91
CA TYR A 63 -4.29 2.27 2.97
C TYR A 63 -3.92 3.58 3.63
N ILE A 64 -4.42 4.70 3.11
CA ILE A 64 -4.28 6.01 3.74
C ILE A 64 -5.24 6.10 4.94
N VAL A 65 -4.71 6.03 6.16
CA VAL A 65 -5.51 5.97 7.40
C VAL A 65 -5.49 7.26 8.22
N GLY A 66 -4.83 8.31 7.73
CA GLY A 66 -4.84 9.61 8.40
C GLY A 66 -3.72 10.53 7.94
N CYS A 67 -3.63 11.70 8.57
CA CYS A 67 -2.56 12.66 8.38
C CYS A 67 -1.91 13.03 9.72
N CYS A 68 -0.71 13.60 9.68
CA CYS A 68 0.03 13.92 10.89
C CYS A 68 0.90 15.17 10.73
N TYR A 69 1.17 15.87 11.83
CA TYR A 69 2.06 17.02 11.86
C TYR A 69 2.95 17.03 13.10
N GLN A 70 4.24 17.35 12.90
CA GLN A 70 5.34 17.36 13.89
C GLN A 70 5.69 16.00 14.55
N ASN A 71 4.72 15.27 15.09
CA ASN A 71 4.94 14.04 15.83
C ASN A 71 3.71 13.12 15.74
N ILE A 72 3.92 11.80 15.71
CA ILE A 72 2.86 10.78 15.63
C ILE A 72 1.78 10.90 16.72
N LYS A 73 2.11 11.49 17.88
CA LYS A 73 1.13 11.79 18.94
C LYS A 73 0.05 12.79 18.50
N ASN A 74 0.30 13.56 17.44
CA ASN A 74 -0.62 14.52 16.86
C ASN A 74 -1.31 13.98 15.60
N ALA A 75 -1.33 12.65 15.41
CA ALA A 75 -2.01 12.03 14.29
C ALA A 75 -3.51 12.36 14.32
N VAL A 76 -4.04 12.65 13.14
CA VAL A 76 -5.47 12.86 12.88
C VAL A 76 -5.95 11.67 12.06
N TRP A 77 -6.69 10.78 12.72
CA TRP A 77 -7.15 9.51 12.16
C TRP A 77 -8.48 9.61 11.42
N THR A 78 -9.27 10.66 11.69
CA THR A 78 -10.61 10.83 11.12
C THR A 78 -10.79 12.27 10.61
N PRO A 79 -11.64 12.50 9.60
CA PRO A 79 -11.98 13.85 9.14
C PRO A 79 -12.55 14.74 10.26
N PRO A 80 -12.42 16.07 10.18
CA PRO A 80 -11.75 16.82 9.12
C PRO A 80 -10.22 16.80 9.27
N PHE A 81 -9.52 16.62 8.14
CA PHE A 81 -8.06 16.61 8.11
C PHE A 81 -7.51 18.03 7.97
N PRO A 82 -6.63 18.48 8.89
CA PRO A 82 -6.13 19.87 8.89
C PRO A 82 -4.82 20.07 8.13
N TYR A 83 -4.15 19.01 7.67
CA TYR A 83 -2.80 19.08 7.12
C TYR A 83 -2.64 18.25 5.84
N ASP A 84 -1.89 18.81 4.88
CA ASP A 84 -1.40 18.10 3.68
C ASP A 84 0.08 17.73 3.77
N THR A 85 0.74 17.90 4.92
CA THR A 85 2.20 17.71 5.03
C THR A 85 2.64 16.26 5.10
N SER A 86 1.74 15.35 5.49
CA SER A 86 2.02 13.93 5.57
C SER A 86 0.75 13.10 5.50
N ILE A 87 0.90 11.85 5.07
CA ILE A 87 -0.11 10.80 5.18
C ILE A 87 0.43 9.64 6.00
N LEU A 88 -0.47 8.89 6.62
CA LEU A 88 -0.18 7.66 7.35
C LEU A 88 -0.68 6.47 6.54
N LEU A 89 0.18 5.48 6.33
CA LEU A 89 -0.19 4.24 5.65
C LEU A 89 -0.26 3.06 6.63
N ALA A 90 -1.27 2.21 6.49
CA ALA A 90 -1.44 0.96 7.23
C ALA A 90 -1.78 -0.20 6.29
N ASP A 91 -1.65 -1.44 6.76
CA ASP A 91 -2.07 -2.62 5.99
C ASP A 91 -3.60 -2.76 5.91
N GLU A 92 -4.35 -2.17 6.85
CA GLU A 92 -5.81 -2.25 6.94
C GLU A 92 -6.43 -0.84 6.94
N PRO A 93 -7.60 -0.64 6.32
CA PRO A 93 -8.31 0.64 6.38
C PRO A 93 -8.77 0.94 7.82
N GLY A 94 -8.74 2.22 8.20
CA GLY A 94 -9.16 2.68 9.52
C GLY A 94 -8.24 2.28 10.70
N GLU A 95 -7.04 1.76 10.45
CA GLU A 95 -6.06 1.48 11.51
C GLU A 95 -5.61 2.78 12.21
N THR A 96 -5.53 2.73 13.55
CA THR A 96 -5.19 3.88 14.40
C THR A 96 -4.03 3.60 15.37
N ASP A 97 -3.53 2.36 15.38
CA ASP A 97 -2.33 2.01 16.15
C ASP A 97 -1.08 2.56 15.46
N SER A 98 -0.50 3.59 16.08
CA SER A 98 0.76 4.21 15.67
C SER A 98 1.94 3.24 15.45
N LYS A 99 1.90 2.01 15.98
CA LYS A 99 2.96 0.99 15.78
C LYS A 99 2.78 0.19 14.49
N LYS A 100 1.61 0.24 13.87
CA LYS A 100 1.26 -0.49 12.65
C LYS A 100 1.15 0.40 11.42
N VAL A 101 1.52 1.67 11.56
CA VAL A 101 1.50 2.64 10.46
C VAL A 101 2.91 3.11 10.15
N ILE A 102 3.08 3.61 8.92
CA ILE A 102 4.26 4.38 8.53
C ILE A 102 3.85 5.79 8.16
N ALA A 103 4.76 6.75 8.36
CA ALA A 103 4.54 8.13 7.96
C ALA A 103 5.22 8.44 6.62
N ILE A 104 4.48 9.05 5.70
CA ILE A 104 5.00 9.49 4.41
C ILE A 104 5.04 11.02 4.39
N GLN A 105 6.20 11.60 4.15
CA GLN A 105 6.31 13.04 3.95
C GLN A 105 5.81 13.43 2.56
N LEU A 106 4.90 14.40 2.49
CA LEU A 106 4.50 15.05 1.23
C LEU A 106 5.29 16.36 1.11
N LYS A 107 6.43 16.32 0.42
CA LYS A 107 7.38 17.44 0.39
C LYS A 107 7.06 18.45 -0.70
N THR A 108 6.79 17.97 -1.91
CA THR A 108 6.53 18.84 -3.06
C THR A 108 5.14 19.46 -2.97
N LYS A 109 4.90 20.53 -3.73
CA LYS A 109 3.56 21.12 -3.81
C LYS A 109 2.57 20.13 -4.44
N GLU A 110 3.01 19.41 -5.47
CA GLU A 110 2.21 18.41 -6.19
C GLU A 110 1.80 17.25 -5.29
N ASP A 111 2.71 16.69 -4.48
CA ASP A 111 2.37 15.61 -3.55
C ASP A 111 1.28 16.04 -2.56
N LYS A 112 1.36 17.28 -2.06
CA LYS A 112 0.37 17.83 -1.14
C LYS A 112 -1.00 18.00 -1.81
N GLU A 113 -1.00 18.53 -3.03
CA GLU A 113 -2.24 18.75 -3.81
C GLU A 113 -2.86 17.44 -4.31
N THR A 114 -2.08 16.37 -4.48
CA THR A 114 -2.57 15.09 -5.01
C THR A 114 -2.87 14.04 -3.94
N LEU A 115 -2.08 13.99 -2.85
CA LEU A 115 -2.18 12.96 -1.81
C LEU A 115 -2.56 13.51 -0.43
N GLY A 116 -2.43 14.82 -0.21
CA GLY A 116 -2.76 15.43 1.07
C GLY A 116 -4.25 15.31 1.39
N LEU A 117 -4.58 14.88 2.61
CA LEU A 117 -5.96 14.62 3.02
C LEU A 117 -6.78 15.87 3.35
N HIS A 118 -6.14 17.02 3.59
CA HIS A 118 -6.86 18.29 3.75
C HIS A 118 -7.41 18.74 2.38
N SER A 119 -6.59 18.64 1.34
CA SER A 119 -6.99 18.95 -0.04
C SER A 119 -7.83 17.82 -0.68
N ASN A 120 -7.59 16.57 -0.30
CA ASN A 120 -8.20 15.37 -0.90
C ASN A 120 -8.80 14.42 0.16
N PRO A 121 -9.86 14.83 0.89
CA PRO A 121 -10.44 14.00 1.95
C PRO A 121 -10.99 12.65 1.44
N GLN A 122 -11.30 12.56 0.14
CA GLN A 122 -11.77 11.32 -0.52
C GLN A 122 -10.73 10.21 -0.59
N LEU A 123 -9.44 10.51 -0.39
CA LEU A 123 -8.37 9.51 -0.38
C LEU A 123 -8.28 8.74 0.94
N TYR A 124 -9.03 9.16 1.96
CA TYR A 124 -9.08 8.45 3.22
C TYR A 124 -9.64 7.03 3.01
N ASN A 125 -8.91 6.03 3.51
CA ASN A 125 -9.10 4.59 3.30
C ASN A 125 -8.93 4.09 1.86
N GLU A 126 -8.31 4.86 0.97
CA GLU A 126 -7.91 4.37 -0.35
C GLU A 126 -6.55 3.65 -0.28
N GLU A 127 -6.41 2.55 -1.05
CA GLU A 127 -5.15 1.81 -1.16
C GLU A 127 -4.22 2.50 -2.16
N ILE A 128 -2.97 2.74 -1.75
CA ILE A 128 -1.94 3.30 -2.62
C ILE A 128 -0.65 2.47 -2.57
N LYS A 129 0.25 2.75 -3.51
CA LYS A 129 1.65 2.34 -3.44
C LYS A 129 2.53 3.58 -3.37
N PHE A 130 3.49 3.59 -2.46
CA PHE A 130 4.45 4.69 -2.31
C PHE A 130 5.88 4.16 -2.40
N PHE A 131 6.73 4.81 -3.19
CA PHE A 131 8.11 4.39 -3.40
C PHE A 131 9.07 5.23 -2.56
N GLY A 132 10.03 4.57 -1.89
CA GLY A 132 11.10 5.28 -1.20
C GLY A 132 11.89 4.42 -0.23
N LYS A 133 12.81 5.06 0.49
CA LYS A 133 13.68 4.40 1.49
C LYS A 133 13.09 4.50 2.89
N LYS A 134 13.34 3.47 3.71
CA LYS A 134 12.97 3.49 5.13
C LYS A 134 13.82 4.45 5.93
N GLN A 135 13.16 5.40 6.57
CA GLN A 135 13.76 6.41 7.44
C GLN A 135 12.84 6.72 8.63
N LYS A 136 13.36 7.46 9.61
CA LYS A 136 12.54 7.99 10.71
C LYS A 136 11.86 9.30 10.30
N TYR A 137 10.55 9.36 10.49
CA TYR A 137 9.75 10.56 10.27
C TYR A 137 8.61 10.63 11.29
N LEU A 138 8.35 11.83 11.84
CA LEU A 138 7.34 12.07 12.89
C LEU A 138 7.47 11.17 14.14
N GLY A 139 8.66 10.60 14.38
CA GLY A 139 8.95 9.69 15.50
C GLY A 139 8.71 8.20 15.19
N ILE A 140 8.17 7.85 14.03
CA ILE A 140 7.95 6.46 13.59
C ILE A 140 8.74 6.14 12.33
N TRP A 141 8.65 4.89 11.87
CA TRP A 141 9.21 4.51 10.57
C TRP A 141 8.37 5.08 9.44
N GLY A 142 9.00 5.38 8.32
CA GLY A 142 8.38 6.13 7.24
C GLY A 142 9.28 6.32 6.04
N ILE A 143 8.80 7.16 5.13
CA ILE A 143 9.52 7.63 3.95
C ILE A 143 9.57 9.15 4.01
N LYS A 144 10.78 9.70 3.86
CA LYS A 144 11.07 11.12 4.00
C LYS A 144 11.99 11.58 2.88
N GLU A 145 11.41 12.01 1.76
CA GLU A 145 12.15 12.47 0.58
C GLU A 145 11.77 13.88 0.15
#